data_AF-A0A9J6CPJ7-F1
#
_entry.id   AF-A0A9J6CPJ7-F1
#
_cell.length_a   1.000
_cell.length_b   1.000
_cell.length_c   1.000
_cell.angle_alpha   90.00
_cell.angle_beta   90.00
_cell.angle_gamma   90.00
#
_symmetry.space_group_name_H-M   'P 1'
#
loop_
_entity.id
_entity.type
_entity.pdbx_description
1 polymer ?
#
loop_
_entity_poly.entity_id
_entity_poly.type
_entity_poly.pdbx_seq_one_letter_code
_entity_poly.pdbx_strand_id
1 'polypeptide(L)'
;MLFKLFLNIDVALMELEIPYINWKTSLIGYLIHLIYWFFVTYCFMIALIITNFAIIFYLVSAIVQYDILKELLSELNVMIEQKNDDERNQKIEKLFKLIVTVHSDLLDFLNIFVDLFQFYYFIDIGALFIQIIISLFAISSFGFLPGYMLIIAATFQIFMPCLLSTFIIIKAEEFTENINNILWYLLPVKDQKMLMMILKISQEKKTLSTGFTELNISTFVEMYKAIYSYWMILQELN
;
A
#
# COMPACT_ATOMS: atom_id res chain seq x y z
N MET A 1 4.52 41.46 -22.36
CA MET A 1 4.99 41.40 -20.95
C MET A 1 4.36 40.22 -20.22
N LEU A 2 3.03 40.05 -20.24
CA LEU A 2 2.32 38.84 -19.77
C LEU A 2 2.85 37.53 -20.41
N PHE A 3 3.15 37.54 -21.71
CA PHE A 3 3.73 36.38 -22.42
C PHE A 3 5.15 36.01 -21.93
N LYS A 4 5.96 36.99 -21.50
CA LYS A 4 7.28 36.75 -20.92
C LYS A 4 7.20 36.26 -19.47
N LEU A 5 6.14 36.66 -18.74
CA LEU A 5 5.90 36.22 -17.37
C LEU A 5 5.37 34.78 -17.33
N PHE A 6 4.54 34.40 -18.33
CA PHE A 6 4.12 33.02 -18.56
C PHE A 6 5.32 32.14 -18.93
N LEU A 7 6.14 32.59 -19.90
CA LEU A 7 7.36 31.90 -20.30
C LEU A 7 8.32 31.59 -19.15
N ASN A 8 8.40 32.45 -18.12
CA ASN A 8 9.31 32.24 -16.98
C ASN A 8 8.78 31.21 -15.97
N ILE A 9 7.46 30.96 -15.96
CA ILE A 9 6.82 29.90 -15.17
C ILE A 9 6.84 28.58 -15.96
N ASP A 10 6.80 28.64 -17.29
CA ASP A 10 6.81 27.48 -18.19
C ASP A 10 8.20 26.82 -18.38
N VAL A 11 9.31 27.50 -18.06
CA VAL A 11 10.67 26.92 -18.24
C VAL A 11 10.89 25.65 -17.39
N ALA A 12 10.12 25.44 -16.32
CA ALA A 12 10.29 24.26 -15.45
C ALA A 12 9.50 23.01 -15.88
N LEU A 13 8.54 23.14 -16.80
CA LEU A 13 7.52 22.09 -17.05
C LEU A 13 7.82 21.21 -18.26
N MET A 14 9.09 20.81 -18.41
CA MET A 14 9.63 19.80 -19.35
C MET A 14 10.33 20.38 -20.59
N GLU A 15 11.67 20.42 -20.51
CA GLU A 15 12.61 20.80 -21.57
C GLU A 15 12.78 19.74 -22.68
N LEU A 16 11.89 18.75 -22.80
CA LEU A 16 12.02 17.73 -23.84
C LEU A 16 11.58 18.30 -25.20
N GLU A 17 12.56 18.65 -26.03
CA GLU A 17 12.35 19.13 -27.40
C GLU A 17 11.69 18.06 -28.27
N ILE A 18 10.45 18.30 -28.74
CA ILE A 18 9.84 17.47 -29.79
C ILE A 18 10.60 17.76 -31.08
N PRO A 19 11.32 16.78 -31.65
CA PRO A 19 12.03 17.00 -32.89
C PRO A 19 11.03 17.40 -33.98
N TYR A 20 11.41 18.36 -34.85
CA TYR A 20 10.66 18.89 -35.99
C TYR A 20 9.63 20.01 -35.74
N ILE A 21 9.40 20.48 -34.50
CA ILE A 21 8.46 21.59 -34.21
C ILE A 21 9.18 22.80 -33.58
N ASN A 22 9.31 23.90 -34.34
CA ASN A 22 9.88 25.16 -33.85
C ASN A 22 8.86 25.94 -32.99
N TRP A 23 8.77 25.64 -31.69
CA TRP A 23 7.88 26.34 -30.76
C TRP A 23 8.24 27.81 -30.52
N LYS A 24 9.48 28.23 -30.80
CA LYS A 24 9.93 29.63 -30.59
C LYS A 24 9.45 30.58 -31.69
N THR A 25 9.07 30.07 -32.87
CA THR A 25 8.86 30.91 -34.07
C THR A 25 7.42 30.95 -34.55
N SER A 26 6.58 29.95 -34.22
CA SER A 26 5.19 29.86 -34.69
C SER A 26 4.20 29.60 -33.55
N LEU A 27 3.11 30.37 -33.50
CA LEU A 27 2.03 30.22 -32.51
C LEU A 27 1.36 28.84 -32.60
N ILE A 28 1.24 28.27 -33.81
CA ILE A 28 0.70 26.93 -34.04
C ILE A 28 1.61 25.86 -33.43
N GLY A 29 2.94 26.02 -33.56
CA GLY A 29 3.91 25.09 -32.98
C GLY A 29 3.85 25.07 -31.45
N TYR A 30 3.66 26.24 -30.82
CA TYR A 30 3.47 26.34 -29.38
C TYR A 30 2.19 25.64 -28.90
N LEU A 31 1.06 25.84 -29.59
CA LEU A 31 -0.21 25.19 -29.24
C LEU A 31 -0.14 23.66 -29.35
N ILE A 32 0.51 23.14 -30.40
CA ILE A 32 0.71 21.69 -30.56
C ILE A 32 1.57 21.13 -29.42
N HIS A 33 2.65 21.82 -29.06
CA HIS A 33 3.52 21.43 -27.95
C HIS A 33 2.77 21.42 -26.61
N LEU A 34 1.97 22.45 -26.36
CA LEU A 34 1.16 22.56 -25.15
C LEU A 34 0.14 21.41 -25.06
N ILE A 35 -0.63 21.17 -26.12
CA ILE A 35 -1.64 20.08 -26.15
C ILE A 35 -0.96 18.73 -25.94
N TYR A 36 0.19 18.50 -26.55
CA TYR A 36 0.96 17.27 -26.37
C TYR A 36 1.37 17.05 -24.92
N TRP A 37 1.94 18.05 -24.24
CA TRP A 37 2.32 17.91 -22.83
C TRP A 37 1.15 17.72 -21.89
N PHE A 38 0.05 18.44 -22.11
CA PHE A 38 -1.18 18.22 -21.34
C PHE A 38 -1.70 16.80 -21.53
N PHE A 39 -1.65 16.26 -22.75
CA PHE A 39 -2.06 14.89 -23.01
C PHE A 39 -1.15 13.86 -22.33
N VAL A 40 0.18 14.00 -22.47
CA VAL A 40 1.16 13.08 -21.86
C VAL A 40 1.07 13.08 -20.34
N THR A 41 1.02 14.26 -19.71
CA THR A 41 0.87 14.37 -18.25
C THR A 41 -0.45 13.80 -17.77
N TYR A 42 -1.55 14.06 -18.50
CA TYR A 42 -2.85 13.50 -18.16
C TYR A 42 -2.88 11.97 -18.23
N CYS A 43 -2.31 11.38 -19.29
CA CYS A 43 -2.20 9.92 -19.42
C CYS A 43 -1.36 9.31 -18.27
N PHE A 44 -0.24 9.94 -17.91
CA PHE A 44 0.61 9.48 -16.82
C PHE A 44 -0.12 9.53 -15.47
N MET A 45 -0.82 10.63 -15.17
CA MET A 45 -1.58 10.77 -13.93
C MET A 45 -2.70 9.74 -13.82
N ILE A 46 -3.42 9.46 -14.90
CA ILE A 46 -4.44 8.39 -14.91
C ILE A 46 -3.81 7.04 -14.60
N ALA A 47 -2.69 6.70 -15.24
CA ALA A 47 -2.01 5.43 -15.00
C ALA A 47 -1.60 5.28 -13.53
N LEU A 48 -0.97 6.32 -12.96
CA LEU A 48 -0.59 6.34 -11.54
C LEU A 48 -1.78 6.18 -10.60
N ILE A 49 -2.88 6.89 -10.87
CA ILE A 49 -4.10 6.82 -10.06
C ILE A 49 -4.66 5.39 -10.08
N ILE A 50 -4.79 4.79 -11.26
CA ILE A 50 -5.32 3.43 -11.42
C ILE A 50 -4.45 2.43 -10.65
N THR A 51 -3.13 2.50 -10.79
CA THR A 51 -2.21 1.58 -10.11
C THR A 51 -2.31 1.72 -8.59
N ASN A 52 -2.31 2.95 -8.06
CA ASN A 52 -2.44 3.19 -6.62
C ASN A 52 -3.79 2.70 -6.07
N PHE A 53 -4.89 2.94 -6.79
CA PHE A 53 -6.20 2.43 -6.38
C PHE A 53 -6.28 0.91 -6.43
N ALA A 54 -5.72 0.26 -7.45
CA ALA A 54 -5.69 -1.20 -7.55
C ALA A 54 -4.93 -1.81 -6.37
N ILE A 55 -3.79 -1.23 -6.01
CA ILE A 55 -2.98 -1.67 -4.86
C ILE A 55 -3.75 -1.53 -3.55
N ILE A 56 -4.36 -0.36 -3.30
CA ILE A 56 -5.20 -0.13 -2.10
C ILE A 56 -6.34 -1.15 -2.06
N PHE A 57 -6.99 -1.42 -3.20
CA PHE A 57 -8.06 -2.40 -3.30
C PHE A 57 -7.60 -3.82 -2.94
N TYR A 58 -6.43 -4.25 -3.39
CA TYR A 58 -5.86 -5.55 -3.01
C TYR A 58 -5.56 -5.64 -1.51
N LEU A 59 -4.97 -4.60 -0.91
CA LEU A 59 -4.69 -4.55 0.52
C LEU A 59 -5.98 -4.61 1.35
N VAL A 60 -6.99 -3.82 0.98
CA VAL A 60 -8.31 -3.85 1.63
C VAL A 60 -8.97 -5.21 1.49
N SER A 61 -8.85 -5.85 0.31
CA SER A 61 -9.38 -7.20 0.10
C SER A 61 -8.74 -8.22 1.04
N ALA A 62 -7.43 -8.10 1.32
CA ALA A 62 -6.76 -8.96 2.29
C ALA A 62 -7.30 -8.74 3.72
N ILE A 63 -7.52 -7.49 4.13
CA ILE A 63 -8.13 -7.16 5.42
C ILE A 63 -9.52 -7.78 5.55
N VAL A 64 -10.35 -7.68 4.51
CA VAL A 64 -11.69 -8.26 4.48
C VAL A 64 -11.65 -9.79 4.63
N GLN A 65 -10.68 -10.47 4.01
CA GLN A 65 -10.51 -11.91 4.18
C GLN A 65 -10.15 -12.31 5.61
N TYR A 66 -9.33 -11.51 6.31
CA TYR A 66 -9.10 -11.71 7.75
C TYR A 66 -10.36 -11.52 8.59
N ASP A 67 -11.20 -10.53 8.27
CA ASP A 67 -12.47 -10.32 8.98
C ASP A 67 -13.45 -11.50 8.74
N ILE A 68 -13.48 -12.07 7.52
CA ILE A 68 -14.24 -13.29 7.22
C ILE A 68 -13.74 -14.47 8.07
N LEU A 69 -12.41 -14.65 8.15
CA LEU A 69 -11.81 -15.69 8.99
C LEU A 69 -12.17 -15.53 10.47
N LYS A 70 -12.18 -14.29 10.97
CA LYS A 70 -12.61 -13.99 12.34
C LYS A 70 -14.06 -14.40 12.58
N GLU A 71 -14.97 -14.10 11.66
CA GLU A 71 -16.38 -14.48 11.78
C GLU A 71 -16.54 -16.01 11.76
N LEU A 72 -15.81 -16.71 10.87
CA LEU A 72 -15.81 -18.18 10.83
C LEU A 72 -15.29 -18.80 12.14
N LEU A 73 -14.26 -18.23 12.77
CA LEU A 73 -13.79 -18.69 14.08
C LEU A 73 -14.83 -18.44 15.19
N SER A 74 -15.56 -17.32 15.12
CA SER A 74 -16.67 -17.03 16.03
C SER A 74 -17.79 -18.07 15.90
N GLU A 75 -18.20 -18.39 14.66
CA GLU A 75 -19.19 -19.42 14.37
C GLU A 75 -18.73 -20.81 14.88
N LEU A 76 -17.44 -21.11 14.73
CA LEU A 76 -16.84 -22.33 15.26
C LEU A 76 -16.99 -22.42 16.78
N ASN A 77 -16.66 -21.34 17.50
CA ASN A 77 -16.76 -21.30 18.97
C ASN A 77 -18.19 -21.51 19.45
N VAL A 78 -19.16 -20.84 18.82
CA VAL A 78 -20.59 -21.02 19.14
C VAL A 78 -21.04 -22.46 18.90
N MET A 79 -20.58 -23.10 17.82
CA MET A 79 -20.90 -24.50 17.55
C MET A 79 -20.26 -25.47 18.55
N ILE A 80 -19.06 -25.18 19.05
CA ILE A 80 -18.37 -26.03 20.04
C ILE A 80 -19.12 -26.04 21.39
N GLU A 81 -19.74 -24.93 21.78
CA GLU A 81 -20.51 -24.82 23.02
C GLU A 81 -21.86 -25.55 22.97
N GLN A 82 -22.39 -25.84 21.78
CA GLN A 82 -23.65 -26.55 21.61
C GLN A 82 -23.54 -28.03 21.98
N LYS A 83 -24.68 -28.62 22.38
CA LYS A 83 -24.77 -30.01 22.83
C LYS A 83 -24.21 -30.98 21.77
N ASN A 84 -23.45 -31.99 22.22
CA ASN A 84 -22.87 -33.02 21.36
C ASN A 84 -23.96 -33.76 20.56
N ASP A 85 -23.91 -33.61 19.24
CA ASP A 85 -24.73 -34.36 18.27
C ASP A 85 -23.87 -34.70 17.04
N ASP A 86 -24.20 -35.79 16.34
CA ASP A 86 -23.43 -36.28 15.19
C ASP A 86 -23.50 -35.31 13.99
N GLU A 87 -24.64 -34.64 13.80
CA GLU A 87 -24.80 -33.59 12.79
C GLU A 87 -23.89 -32.39 13.04
N ARG A 88 -23.66 -32.05 14.31
CA ARG A 88 -22.79 -30.94 14.72
C ARG A 88 -21.33 -31.24 14.37
N ASN A 89 -20.85 -32.46 14.64
CA ASN A 89 -19.48 -32.86 14.34
C ASN A 89 -19.19 -32.80 12.82
N GLN A 90 -20.17 -33.15 11.98
CA GLN A 90 -20.04 -33.01 10.52
C GLN A 90 -19.99 -31.54 10.08
N LYS A 91 -20.77 -30.66 10.71
CA LYS A 91 -20.73 -29.21 10.43
C LYS A 91 -19.40 -28.59 10.86
N ILE A 92 -18.90 -28.95 12.04
CA ILE A 92 -17.60 -28.52 12.55
C ILE A 92 -16.48 -28.94 11.58
N GLU A 93 -16.48 -30.18 11.10
CA GLU A 93 -15.46 -30.62 10.12
C GLU A 93 -15.53 -29.82 8.80
N LYS A 94 -16.74 -29.48 8.32
CA LYS A 94 -16.90 -28.63 7.12
C LYS A 94 -16.38 -27.22 7.36
N LEU A 95 -16.69 -26.63 8.53
CA LEU A 95 -16.27 -25.29 8.88
C LEU A 95 -14.75 -25.21 9.06
N PHE A 96 -14.13 -26.22 9.69
CA PHE A 96 -12.67 -26.32 9.78
C PHE A 96 -12.02 -26.38 8.40
N LYS A 97 -12.55 -27.19 7.48
CA LYS A 97 -12.05 -27.25 6.09
C LYS A 97 -12.16 -25.89 5.43
N LEU A 98 -13.29 -25.19 5.61
CA LEU A 98 -13.49 -23.86 5.06
C LEU A 98 -12.48 -22.85 5.63
N ILE A 99 -12.26 -22.84 6.95
CA ILE A 99 -11.26 -21.97 7.60
C ILE A 99 -9.86 -22.24 7.05
N VAL A 100 -9.47 -23.51 6.89
CA VAL A 100 -8.16 -23.87 6.33
C VAL A 100 -8.03 -23.43 4.89
N THR A 101 -9.05 -23.66 4.06
CA THR A 101 -9.03 -23.23 2.65
C THR A 101 -8.91 -21.72 2.56
N VAL A 102 -9.76 -20.96 3.25
CA VAL A 102 -9.74 -19.50 3.21
C VAL A 102 -8.42 -18.94 3.75
N HIS A 103 -7.89 -19.49 4.84
CA HIS A 103 -6.60 -19.06 5.38
C HIS A 103 -5.43 -19.37 4.43
N SER A 104 -5.42 -20.55 3.81
CA SER A 104 -4.40 -20.90 2.81
C SER A 104 -4.48 -19.98 1.60
N ASP A 105 -5.68 -19.76 1.05
CA ASP A 105 -5.91 -18.91 -0.11
C ASP A 105 -5.49 -17.46 0.18
N LEU A 106 -5.77 -16.95 1.38
CA LEU A 106 -5.33 -15.63 1.84
C LEU A 106 -3.79 -15.52 1.90
N LEU A 107 -3.13 -16.54 2.45
CA LEU A 107 -1.67 -16.56 2.53
C LEU A 107 -1.03 -16.62 1.14
N ASP A 108 -1.59 -17.41 0.23
CA ASP A 108 -1.13 -17.49 -1.15
C ASP A 108 -1.38 -16.17 -1.90
N PHE A 109 -2.53 -15.54 -1.68
CA PHE A 109 -2.84 -14.21 -2.20
C PHE A 109 -1.83 -13.16 -1.72
N LEU A 110 -1.50 -13.13 -0.43
CA LEU A 110 -0.51 -12.21 0.13
C LEU A 110 0.90 -12.45 -0.43
N ASN A 111 1.30 -13.72 -0.58
CA ASN A 111 2.59 -14.07 -1.17
C ASN A 111 2.70 -13.58 -2.62
N ILE A 112 1.68 -13.86 -3.45
CA ILE A 112 1.63 -13.39 -4.84
C ILE A 112 1.63 -11.86 -4.91
N PHE A 113 0.90 -11.20 -4.00
CA PHE A 113 0.88 -9.74 -3.91
C PHE A 113 2.27 -9.18 -3.60
N VAL A 114 2.98 -9.73 -2.62
CA VAL A 114 4.35 -9.32 -2.29
C VAL A 114 5.27 -9.50 -3.48
N ASP A 115 5.26 -10.68 -4.12
CA ASP A 115 6.14 -10.97 -5.25
C ASP A 115 5.93 -10.02 -6.44
N LEU A 116 4.68 -9.64 -6.72
CA LEU A 116 4.31 -8.73 -7.81
C LEU A 116 4.67 -7.27 -7.49
N PHE A 117 4.40 -6.81 -6.27
CA PHE A 117 4.48 -5.38 -5.94
C PHE A 117 5.74 -4.96 -5.18
N GLN A 118 6.57 -5.89 -4.70
CA GLN A 118 7.79 -5.55 -3.94
C GLN A 118 8.70 -4.57 -4.68
N PHE A 119 8.96 -4.82 -5.97
CA PHE A 119 9.86 -3.99 -6.78
C PHE A 119 9.21 -2.65 -7.15
N TYR A 120 7.90 -2.68 -7.43
CA TYR A 120 7.12 -1.46 -7.67
C TYR A 120 7.22 -0.51 -6.47
N TYR A 121 6.95 -1.01 -5.26
CA TYR A 121 7.01 -0.19 -4.05
C TYR A 121 8.41 0.30 -3.73
N PHE A 122 9.45 -0.49 -4.00
CA PHE A 122 10.83 -0.04 -3.83
C PHE A 122 11.12 1.19 -4.68
N ILE A 123 10.74 1.16 -5.96
CA ILE A 123 10.91 2.31 -6.88
C ILE A 123 10.00 3.47 -6.47
N ASP A 124 8.72 3.21 -6.20
CA ASP A 124 7.72 4.25 -5.91
C ASP A 124 8.09 5.02 -4.63
N ILE A 125 8.44 4.32 -3.55
CA ILE A 125 8.87 4.96 -2.30
C ILE A 125 10.14 5.78 -2.50
N GLY A 126 11.13 5.25 -3.22
CA GLY A 126 12.36 5.97 -3.53
C GLY A 126 12.10 7.24 -4.35
N ALA A 127 11.23 7.16 -5.35
CA ALA A 127 10.84 8.30 -6.18
C ALA A 127 10.09 9.36 -5.38
N LEU A 128 9.13 8.96 -4.54
CA LEU A 128 8.37 9.87 -3.68
C LEU A 128 9.26 10.54 -2.63
N PHE A 129 10.24 9.82 -2.08
CA PHE A 129 11.23 10.38 -1.16
C PHE A 129 12.05 11.50 -1.82
N ILE A 130 12.57 11.25 -3.03
CA ILE A 130 13.31 12.25 -3.81
C ILE A 130 12.40 13.43 -4.18
N GLN A 131 11.15 13.17 -4.57
CA GLN A 131 10.16 14.19 -4.90
C GLN A 131 9.92 15.14 -3.72
N ILE A 132 9.81 14.63 -2.49
CA ILE A 132 9.62 15.46 -1.30
C ILE A 132 10.85 16.36 -1.07
N ILE A 133 12.06 15.83 -1.19
CA ILE A 133 13.31 16.61 -1.01
C ILE A 133 13.40 17.72 -2.06
N ILE A 134 13.17 17.41 -3.34
CA ILE A 134 13.18 18.40 -4.42
C ILE A 134 12.11 19.48 -4.19
N SER A 135 10.92 19.08 -3.73
CA SER A 135 9.84 20.02 -3.44
C SER A 135 10.20 20.96 -2.29
N LEU A 136 10.84 20.46 -1.23
CA LEU A 136 11.34 21.26 -0.12
C LEU A 136 12.41 22.25 -0.56
N PHE A 137 13.36 21.80 -1.39
CA PHE A 137 14.38 22.67 -1.98
C PHE A 137 13.74 23.78 -2.84
N ALA A 138 12.80 23.43 -3.72
CA ALA A 138 12.11 24.39 -4.58
C ALA A 138 11.32 25.45 -3.80
N ILE A 139 10.69 25.05 -2.69
CA ILE A 139 10.02 25.98 -1.77
C ILE A 139 11.04 26.94 -1.16
N SER A 140 12.17 26.43 -0.66
CA SER A 140 13.17 27.25 0.04
C SER A 140 13.92 28.21 -0.89
N SER A 141 14.26 27.78 -2.11
CA SER A 141 15.07 28.59 -3.04
C SER A 141 14.24 29.52 -3.91
N PHE A 142 13.06 29.08 -4.36
CA PHE A 142 12.25 29.81 -5.35
C PHE A 142 10.89 30.28 -4.82
N GLY A 143 10.51 29.96 -3.58
CA GLY A 143 9.19 30.29 -3.05
C GLY A 143 8.05 29.57 -3.78
N PHE A 144 8.30 28.37 -4.29
CA PHE A 144 7.35 27.61 -5.10
C PHE A 144 6.16 27.07 -4.27
N LEU A 145 5.10 27.88 -4.17
CA LEU A 145 3.86 27.57 -3.43
C LEU A 145 3.23 26.21 -3.78
N PRO A 146 3.16 25.76 -5.05
CA PRO A 146 2.59 24.44 -5.36
C PRO A 146 3.37 23.26 -4.78
N GLY A 147 4.63 23.47 -4.37
CA GLY A 147 5.46 22.45 -3.73
C GLY A 147 4.84 21.90 -2.44
N TYR A 148 4.13 22.73 -1.67
CA TYR A 148 3.45 22.27 -0.45
C TYR A 148 2.38 21.21 -0.76
N MET A 149 1.61 21.40 -1.83
CA MET A 149 0.58 20.43 -2.26
C MET A 149 1.22 19.13 -2.73
N LEU A 150 2.36 19.19 -3.43
CA LEU A 150 3.10 18.00 -3.86
C LEU A 150 3.63 17.19 -2.68
N ILE A 151 4.13 17.86 -1.63
CA ILE A 151 4.60 17.20 -0.41
C ILE A 151 3.43 16.49 0.28
N ILE A 152 2.28 17.17 0.45
CA ILE A 152 1.10 16.57 1.08
C ILE A 152 0.61 15.35 0.28
N ALA A 153 0.55 15.46 -1.04
CA ALA A 153 0.13 14.36 -1.92
C ALA A 153 1.10 13.16 -1.83
N ALA A 154 2.41 13.40 -1.92
CA ALA A 154 3.42 12.36 -1.79
C ALA A 154 3.37 11.70 -0.40
N THR A 155 3.16 12.49 0.65
CA THR A 155 2.98 12.00 2.01
C THR A 155 1.82 11.02 2.10
N PHE A 156 0.67 11.41 1.54
CA PHE A 156 -0.52 10.58 1.54
C PHE A 156 -0.32 9.29 0.75
N GLN A 157 0.37 9.35 -0.39
CA GLN A 157 0.66 8.20 -1.23
C GLN A 157 1.53 7.15 -0.52
N ILE A 158 2.54 7.57 0.27
CA ILE A 158 3.34 6.63 1.08
C ILE A 158 2.54 6.14 2.30
N PHE A 159 1.78 7.04 2.94
CA PHE A 159 1.09 6.74 4.19
C PHE A 159 0.01 5.66 4.05
N MET A 160 -0.83 5.74 3.01
CA MET A 160 -1.99 4.84 2.85
C MET A 160 -1.61 3.35 2.75
N PRO A 161 -0.65 2.94 1.89
CA PRO A 161 -0.17 1.55 1.85
C PRO A 161 0.48 1.10 3.17
N CYS A 162 1.26 1.95 3.82
CA CYS A 162 1.92 1.61 5.10
C CYS A 162 0.89 1.39 6.22
N LEU A 163 -0.16 2.21 6.25
CA LEU A 163 -1.26 2.07 7.19
C LEU A 163 -2.02 0.75 6.96
N LEU A 164 -2.43 0.47 5.72
CA LEU A 164 -3.17 -0.75 5.37
C LEU A 164 -2.35 -2.01 5.62
N SER A 165 -1.06 -1.98 5.29
CA SER A 165 -0.16 -3.11 5.56
C SER A 165 -0.02 -3.36 7.07
N THR A 166 0.00 -2.29 7.89
CA THR A 166 -0.01 -2.42 9.35
C THR A 166 -1.32 -3.01 9.86
N PHE A 167 -2.46 -2.62 9.29
CA PHE A 167 -3.76 -3.23 9.64
C PHE A 167 -3.79 -4.73 9.32
N ILE A 168 -3.21 -5.17 8.20
CA ILE A 168 -3.10 -6.59 7.86
C ILE A 168 -2.30 -7.34 8.94
N ILE A 169 -1.17 -6.78 9.39
CA ILE A 169 -0.35 -7.37 10.47
C ILE A 169 -1.18 -7.49 11.77
N ILE A 170 -1.85 -6.42 12.18
CA ILE A 170 -2.71 -6.43 13.38
C ILE A 170 -3.81 -7.49 13.25
N LYS A 171 -4.45 -7.61 12.08
CA LYS A 171 -5.50 -8.59 11.83
C LYS A 171 -4.98 -10.03 11.83
N ALA A 172 -3.76 -10.26 11.35
CA ALA A 172 -3.12 -11.56 11.42
C ALA A 172 -2.77 -11.96 12.88
N GLU A 173 -2.33 -11.00 13.69
CA GLU A 173 -2.10 -11.20 15.13
C GLU A 173 -3.42 -11.49 15.87
N GLU A 174 -4.47 -10.70 15.60
CA GLU A 174 -5.83 -10.90 16.13
C GLU A 174 -6.38 -12.29 15.76
N PHE A 175 -6.18 -12.74 14.52
CA PHE A 175 -6.57 -14.07 14.08
C PHE A 175 -5.88 -15.18 14.88
N THR A 176 -4.57 -15.03 15.12
CA THR A 176 -3.79 -15.99 15.94
C THR A 176 -4.26 -16.01 17.39
N GLU A 177 -4.57 -14.85 17.97
CA GLU A 177 -5.13 -14.75 19.32
C GLU A 177 -6.51 -15.41 19.42
N ASN A 178 -7.38 -15.16 18.44
CA ASN A 178 -8.71 -15.77 18.39
C ASN A 178 -8.65 -17.29 18.30
N ILE A 179 -7.70 -17.86 17.54
CA ILE A 179 -7.48 -19.31 17.49
C ILE A 179 -7.06 -19.86 18.85
N ASN A 180 -6.17 -19.16 19.56
CA ASN A 180 -5.74 -19.57 20.91
C ASN A 180 -6.89 -19.57 21.93
N ASN A 181 -7.87 -18.69 21.75
CA ASN A 181 -9.03 -18.58 22.63
C ASN A 181 -10.14 -19.62 22.36
N ILE A 182 -10.00 -20.45 21.33
CA ILE A 182 -10.96 -21.52 21.03
C ILE A 182 -10.97 -22.57 22.16
N LEU A 183 -12.15 -23.09 22.49
CA LEU A 183 -12.37 -24.17 23.47
C LEU A 183 -11.86 -25.52 22.94
N TRP A 184 -10.56 -25.63 22.66
CA TRP A 184 -9.92 -26.77 22.01
C TRP A 184 -10.11 -28.10 22.74
N TYR A 185 -10.26 -28.05 24.06
CA TYR A 185 -10.44 -29.25 24.89
C TYR A 185 -11.82 -29.92 24.71
N LEU A 186 -12.80 -29.23 24.13
CA LEU A 186 -14.11 -29.78 23.79
C LEU A 186 -14.14 -30.45 22.40
N LEU A 187 -13.12 -30.23 21.59
CA LEU A 187 -13.01 -30.81 20.24
C LEU A 187 -12.54 -32.27 20.27
N PRO A 188 -12.94 -33.09 19.29
CA PRO A 188 -12.38 -34.42 19.11
C PRO A 188 -10.89 -34.34 18.71
N VAL A 189 -10.13 -35.41 18.99
CA VAL A 189 -8.67 -35.47 18.79
C VAL A 189 -8.25 -35.15 17.34
N LYS A 190 -9.07 -35.50 16.35
CA LYS A 190 -8.83 -35.17 14.94
C LYS A 190 -8.83 -33.65 14.70
N ASP A 191 -9.84 -32.96 15.23
CA ASP A 191 -10.03 -31.53 15.02
C ASP A 191 -9.06 -30.70 15.87
N GLN A 192 -8.68 -31.18 17.05
CA GLN A 192 -7.60 -30.59 17.85
C GLN A 192 -6.27 -30.53 17.09
N LYS A 193 -5.92 -31.61 16.38
CA LYS A 193 -4.70 -31.64 15.55
C LYS A 193 -4.77 -30.65 14.39
N MET A 194 -5.95 -30.50 13.78
CA MET A 194 -6.17 -29.55 12.69
C MET A 194 -6.05 -28.11 13.19
N LEU A 195 -6.69 -27.78 14.32
CA LEU A 195 -6.57 -26.47 14.97
C LEU A 195 -5.11 -26.14 15.31
N MET A 196 -4.35 -27.10 15.82
CA MET A 196 -2.92 -26.92 16.13
C MET A 196 -2.09 -26.64 14.88
N MET A 197 -2.41 -27.26 13.74
CA MET A 197 -1.75 -26.94 12.46
C MET A 197 -2.05 -25.52 12.01
N ILE A 198 -3.31 -25.10 12.08
CA ILE A 198 -3.73 -23.72 11.72
C ILE A 198 -2.99 -22.71 12.59
N LEU A 199 -2.96 -22.94 13.90
CA LEU A 199 -2.26 -22.09 14.85
C LEU A 199 -0.77 -21.98 14.54
N LYS A 200 -0.12 -23.11 14.23
CA LYS A 200 1.30 -23.12 13.89
C LYS A 200 1.59 -22.29 12.64
N ILE A 201 0.71 -22.35 11.64
CA ILE A 201 0.85 -21.58 10.39
C ILE A 201 0.56 -20.10 10.65
N SER A 202 -0.42 -19.76 11.49
CA SER A 202 -0.79 -18.37 11.76
C SER A 202 0.26 -17.63 12.61
N GLN A 203 1.00 -18.35 13.46
CA GLN A 203 2.10 -17.80 14.26
C GLN A 203 3.34 -17.45 13.43
N GLU A 204 3.46 -18.00 12.22
CA GLU A 204 4.55 -17.62 11.31
C GLU A 204 4.28 -16.20 10.81
N LYS A 205 5.08 -15.24 11.29
CA LYS A 205 4.94 -13.83 10.90
C LYS A 205 5.10 -13.69 9.39
N LYS A 206 3.98 -13.51 8.69
CA LYS A 206 3.97 -13.09 7.29
C LYS A 206 3.76 -11.59 7.24
N THR A 207 4.87 -10.87 7.12
CA THR A 207 4.87 -9.42 6.95
C THR A 207 4.92 -9.10 5.47
N LEU A 208 4.17 -8.08 5.07
CA LEU A 208 4.24 -7.52 3.72
C LEU A 208 5.61 -6.83 3.58
N SER A 209 6.54 -7.49 2.91
CA SER A 209 7.91 -7.00 2.72
C SER A 209 8.09 -6.33 1.36
N THR A 210 8.84 -5.23 1.30
CA THR A 210 9.35 -4.65 0.05
C THR A 210 10.68 -5.27 -0.38
N GLY A 211 10.99 -6.47 0.11
CA GLY A 211 12.26 -7.16 -0.11
C GLY A 211 13.36 -6.74 0.86
N PHE A 212 13.45 -5.45 1.21
CA PHE A 212 14.46 -4.92 2.16
C PHE A 212 13.90 -4.60 3.54
N THR A 213 12.66 -4.13 3.61
CA THR A 213 12.01 -3.67 4.85
C THR A 213 10.54 -4.04 4.83
N GLU A 214 9.93 -4.18 6.00
CA GLU A 214 8.49 -4.39 6.09
C GLU A 214 7.75 -3.08 5.81
N LEU A 215 6.68 -3.14 5.01
CA LEU A 215 5.79 -2.00 4.82
C LEU A 215 4.92 -1.85 6.06
N ASN A 216 5.34 -0.95 6.94
CA ASN A 216 4.60 -0.63 8.15
C ASN A 216 4.73 0.87 8.47
N ILE A 217 3.94 1.31 9.46
CA ILE A 217 3.98 2.70 9.92
C ILE A 217 5.36 3.08 10.48
N SER A 218 6.11 2.14 11.05
CA SER A 218 7.47 2.40 11.56
C SER A 218 8.40 2.85 10.43
N THR A 219 8.39 2.15 9.29
CA THR A 219 9.17 2.50 8.09
C THR A 219 8.76 3.87 7.55
N PHE A 220 7.46 4.21 7.57
CA PHE A 220 6.99 5.56 7.24
C PHE A 220 7.62 6.62 8.16
N VAL A 221 7.61 6.41 9.47
CA VAL A 221 8.21 7.35 10.43
C VAL A 221 9.72 7.50 10.22
N GLU A 222 10.43 6.40 9.92
CA GLU A 222 11.87 6.44 9.62
C GLU A 222 12.17 7.26 8.37
N MET A 223 11.38 7.12 7.31
CA MET A 223 11.51 7.94 6.11
C MET A 223 11.29 9.43 6.40
N TYR A 224 10.30 9.79 7.21
CA TYR A 224 10.07 11.19 7.58
C TYR A 224 11.17 11.79 8.45
N LYS A 225 11.76 11.00 9.35
CA LYS A 225 12.96 11.42 10.09
C LYS A 225 14.13 11.71 9.16
N ALA A 226 14.32 10.88 8.14
CA ALA A 226 15.33 11.11 7.12
C ALA A 226 15.04 12.41 6.34
N ILE A 227 13.81 12.59 5.84
CA ILE A 227 13.39 13.82 5.13
C ILE A 227 13.66 15.07 5.98
N TYR A 228 13.28 15.05 7.26
CA TYR A 228 13.52 16.17 8.16
C TYR A 228 15.02 16.45 8.36
N SER A 229 15.83 15.40 8.49
CA SER A 229 17.28 15.54 8.59
C SER A 229 17.88 16.19 7.34
N TYR A 230 17.44 15.76 6.14
CA TYR A 230 17.84 16.39 4.87
C TYR A 230 17.39 17.85 4.78
N TRP A 231 16.18 18.15 5.24
CA TRP A 231 15.66 19.51 5.26
C TRP A 231 16.47 20.44 6.16
N MET A 232 16.85 19.98 7.36
CA MET A 232 17.72 20.75 8.27
C MET A 232 19.08 21.04 7.63
N ILE A 233 19.69 20.06 6.98
CA ILE A 233 20.95 20.25 6.25
C ILE A 233 20.79 21.29 5.13
N LEU A 234 19.69 21.23 4.37
CA LEU A 234 19.40 22.21 3.33
C LEU A 234 19.21 23.63 3.88
N GLN A 235 18.64 23.78 5.08
CA GLN A 235 18.52 25.08 5.74
C GLN A 235 19.85 25.62 6.24
N GLU A 236 20.75 24.77 6.73
CA GLU A 236 22.09 25.20 7.16
C GLU A 236 22.97 25.63 5.97
N LEU A 237 22.71 25.08 4.78
CA LEU A 237 23.48 25.35 3.55
C LEU A 237 23.03 26.61 2.79
N ASN A 238 21.86 27.17 3.08
CA ASN A 238 21.21 28.26 2.34
C ASN A 238 21.18 29.56 3.14
#